data_AF-A0A9X1WCB1-F1
#
_entry.id   AF-A0A9X1WCB1-F1
#
_cell.length_a   1.000
_cell.length_b   1.000
_cell.length_c   1.000
_cell.angle_alpha   90.00
_cell.angle_beta   90.00
_cell.angle_gamma   90.00
#
_symmetry.space_group_name_H-M   'P 1'
#
loop_
_entity.id
_entity.type
_entity.pdbx_description
1 polymer ?
#
loop_
_entity_poly.entity_id
_entity_poly.type
_entity_poly.pdbx_seq_one_letter_code
_entity_poly.pdbx_strand_id
1 'polypeptide(L)'
;MYQLRKILFVVTPMMVSFSWASTPELTCNSIKNDLENRWYLSQDCPIGKGVWGDPRVHLSGASYWIQCGFVEGRAFRTLPKQFIQTTNASIWFKQEDRSKRCLIGPFDNFKAAKSELLAVKQVRGLNDAFIRSVDVAIRVTSNKHATSQKQQGKSRRKVTPYMIAGQHGRNDCQCYF
;
A
#
# COMPACT_ATOMS: atom_id res chain seq x y z
N MET A 1 8.08 43.54 71.23
CA MET A 1 7.02 43.50 70.19
C MET A 1 7.68 43.56 68.82
N TYR A 2 7.78 42.43 68.10
CA TYR A 2 8.15 42.40 66.68
C TYR A 2 7.22 41.42 65.96
N GLN A 3 6.45 41.95 65.03
CA GLN A 3 5.40 41.24 64.28
C GLN A 3 6.01 40.32 63.22
N LEU A 4 5.66 39.03 63.26
CA LEU A 4 5.96 38.05 62.23
C LEU A 4 5.02 38.26 61.03
N ARG A 5 5.52 38.85 59.93
CA ARG A 5 4.82 38.85 58.64
C ARG A 5 4.91 37.44 58.03
N LYS A 6 3.84 36.66 58.15
CA LYS A 6 3.66 35.42 57.38
C LYS A 6 3.38 35.79 55.92
N ILE A 7 4.37 35.58 55.06
CA ILE A 7 4.20 35.69 53.61
C ILE A 7 3.53 34.39 53.14
N LEU A 8 2.24 34.47 52.84
CA LEU A 8 1.48 33.39 52.23
C LEU A 8 1.80 33.36 50.74
N PHE A 9 2.68 32.45 50.31
CA PHE A 9 2.89 32.15 48.89
C PHE A 9 1.68 31.39 48.36
N VAL A 10 0.80 32.08 47.63
CA VAL A 10 -0.26 31.47 46.83
C VAL A 10 0.39 30.88 45.58
N VAL A 11 0.59 29.57 45.56
CA VAL A 11 1.09 28.84 44.38
C VAL A 11 -0.10 28.60 43.46
N THR A 12 -0.30 29.47 42.48
CA THR A 12 -1.28 29.27 41.40
C THR A 12 -0.76 28.19 40.45
N PRO A 13 -1.46 27.06 40.26
CA PRO A 13 -1.05 26.05 39.30
C PRO A 13 -1.28 26.59 37.89
N MET A 14 -0.18 26.92 37.21
CA MET A 14 -0.16 27.28 35.80
C MET A 14 -0.56 26.03 35.00
N MET A 15 -1.81 25.98 34.51
CA MET A 15 -2.32 24.90 33.66
C MET A 15 -1.55 24.89 32.33
N VAL A 16 -0.55 24.03 32.23
CA VAL A 16 0.16 23.77 30.96
C VAL A 16 -0.77 22.92 30.10
N SER A 17 -1.36 23.53 29.07
CA SER A 17 -2.15 22.82 28.07
C SER A 17 -1.25 21.86 27.29
N PHE A 18 -1.32 20.57 27.61
CA PHE A 18 -0.71 19.52 26.81
C PHE A 18 -1.51 19.41 25.50
N SER A 19 -0.96 19.96 24.41
CA SER A 19 -1.46 19.67 23.07
C SER A 19 -1.02 18.26 22.68
N TRP A 20 -1.95 17.30 22.68
CA TRP A 20 -1.69 15.98 22.09
C TRP A 20 -1.53 16.12 20.57
N ALA A 21 -0.34 15.82 20.07
CA ALA A 21 -0.10 15.73 18.63
C ALA A 21 -0.74 14.43 18.11
N SER A 22 -1.77 14.55 17.27
CA SER A 22 -2.34 13.42 16.55
C SER A 22 -1.32 12.90 15.54
N THR A 23 -0.99 11.61 15.61
CA THR A 23 -0.17 10.96 14.59
C THR A 23 -0.91 10.96 13.25
N PRO A 24 -0.24 11.30 12.13
CA PRO A 24 -0.89 11.30 10.82
C PRO A 24 -1.32 9.88 10.45
N GLU A 25 -2.63 9.70 10.25
CA GLU A 25 -3.27 8.47 9.80
C GLU A 25 -3.57 8.59 8.30
N LEU A 26 -3.24 7.58 7.52
CA LEU A 26 -3.46 7.52 6.08
C LEU A 26 -4.47 6.43 5.73
N THR A 27 -5.47 6.82 4.94
CA THR A 27 -6.55 5.94 4.52
C THR A 27 -6.30 5.41 3.11
N CYS A 28 -6.21 4.09 2.99
CA CYS A 28 -6.15 3.37 1.72
C CYS A 28 -7.53 2.90 1.29
N ASN A 29 -7.97 3.34 0.11
CA ASN A 29 -9.19 2.81 -0.50
C ASN A 29 -8.95 1.41 -1.09
N SER A 30 -9.96 0.56 -0.98
CA SER A 30 -9.98 -0.77 -1.59
C SER A 30 -11.27 -1.06 -2.33
N ILE A 31 -11.15 -1.85 -3.38
CA ILE A 31 -12.21 -2.21 -4.31
C ILE A 31 -12.29 -3.72 -4.43
N LYS A 32 -13.50 -4.28 -4.40
CA LYS A 32 -13.69 -5.70 -4.68
C LYS A 32 -13.74 -5.97 -6.18
N ASN A 33 -12.98 -6.95 -6.65
CA ASN A 33 -13.17 -7.56 -7.95
C ASN A 33 -14.01 -8.84 -7.76
N ASP A 34 -15.24 -8.83 -8.28
CA ASP A 34 -16.18 -9.94 -8.10
C ASP A 34 -15.81 -11.19 -8.90
N LEU A 35 -15.23 -11.03 -10.09
CA LEU A 35 -14.81 -12.15 -10.94
C LEU A 35 -13.73 -13.00 -10.27
N GLU A 36 -12.82 -12.35 -9.54
CA GLU A 36 -11.73 -13.01 -8.85
C GLU A 36 -12.01 -13.23 -7.36
N ASN A 37 -13.11 -12.69 -6.85
CA ASN A 37 -13.47 -12.59 -5.43
C ASN A 37 -12.30 -12.09 -4.55
N ARG A 38 -11.67 -10.99 -4.97
CA ARG A 38 -10.47 -10.42 -4.33
C ARG A 38 -10.62 -8.93 -4.10
N TRP A 39 -10.00 -8.45 -3.02
CA TRP A 39 -9.92 -7.03 -2.71
C TRP A 39 -8.62 -6.42 -3.22
N TYR A 40 -8.74 -5.25 -3.85
CA TYR A 40 -7.65 -4.52 -4.47
C TYR A 40 -7.44 -3.19 -3.78
N LEU A 41 -6.21 -2.89 -3.36
CA LEU A 41 -5.81 -1.57 -2.88
C LEU A 41 -5.64 -0.61 -4.06
N SER A 42 -5.98 0.65 -3.83
CA SER A 42 -5.68 1.73 -4.76
C SER A 42 -4.17 1.89 -5.00
N GLN A 43 -3.79 2.40 -6.17
CA GLN A 43 -2.38 2.50 -6.59
C GLN A 43 -1.56 3.45 -5.70
N ASP A 44 -2.19 4.49 -5.18
CA ASP A 44 -1.62 5.48 -4.27
C ASP A 44 -1.39 4.95 -2.84
N CYS A 45 -2.01 3.82 -2.45
CA CYS A 45 -1.83 3.26 -1.11
C CYS A 45 -0.36 2.86 -0.86
N PRO A 46 0.32 3.46 0.13
CA PRO A 46 1.72 3.14 0.41
C PRO A 46 1.84 1.77 1.07
N ILE A 47 2.74 0.95 0.53
CA ILE A 47 3.05 -0.39 1.06
C ILE A 47 4.42 -0.44 1.74
N GLY A 48 5.10 0.71 1.81
CA GLY A 48 6.31 0.84 2.61
C GLY A 48 7.55 0.20 2.01
N LYS A 49 8.58 0.01 2.83
CA LYS A 49 9.86 -0.64 2.46
C LYS A 49 9.93 -2.04 3.07
N GLY A 50 10.66 -2.95 2.43
CA GLY A 50 10.89 -4.29 2.97
C GLY A 50 11.77 -4.24 4.22
N VAL A 51 11.43 -5.05 5.21
CA VAL A 51 12.14 -5.17 6.49
C VAL A 51 12.65 -6.61 6.61
N TRP A 52 13.98 -6.75 6.64
CA TRP A 52 14.66 -8.03 6.85
C TRP A 52 15.42 -7.98 8.17
N GLY A 53 15.18 -8.96 9.06
CA GLY A 53 15.85 -9.03 10.36
C GLY A 53 15.13 -8.23 11.46
N ASP A 54 15.92 -7.71 12.40
CA ASP A 54 15.41 -7.04 13.61
C ASP A 54 15.16 -5.55 13.37
N PRO A 55 13.89 -5.09 13.39
CA PRO A 55 13.59 -3.67 13.31
C PRO A 55 13.87 -3.06 14.68
N ARG A 56 15.13 -2.78 14.95
CA ARG A 56 15.55 -2.00 16.13
C ARG A 56 14.95 -0.58 16.15
N VAL A 57 14.16 -0.23 15.15
CA VAL A 57 13.37 0.99 15.03
C VAL A 57 11.89 0.61 14.92
N HIS A 58 11.27 0.22 16.03
CA HIS A 58 9.81 0.23 16.13
C HIS A 58 9.34 1.68 16.13
N LEU A 59 8.96 2.17 14.96
CA LEU A 59 8.40 3.52 14.85
C LEU A 59 7.00 3.51 15.45
N SER A 60 6.79 4.37 16.45
CA SER A 60 5.45 4.63 16.99
C SER A 60 4.55 5.17 15.89
N GLY A 61 3.36 4.59 15.72
CA GLY A 61 2.43 4.96 14.65
C GLY A 61 2.78 4.41 13.26
N ALA A 62 3.69 3.45 13.14
CA ALA A 62 3.94 2.75 11.87
C ALA A 62 2.96 1.59 11.63
N SER A 63 2.66 1.32 10.36
CA SER A 63 1.91 0.15 9.94
C SER A 63 2.78 -0.84 9.18
N TYR A 64 2.45 -2.12 9.34
CA TYR A 64 3.20 -3.23 8.78
C TYR A 64 2.33 -4.05 7.85
N TRP A 65 2.88 -4.42 6.71
CA TRP A 65 2.28 -5.34 5.76
C TRP A 65 3.10 -6.61 5.68
N ILE A 66 2.49 -7.75 5.42
CA ILE A 66 3.22 -8.94 4.97
C ILE A 66 3.03 -9.06 3.47
N GLN A 67 4.11 -9.01 2.71
CA GLN A 67 4.07 -9.31 1.29
C GLN A 67 4.16 -10.82 1.11
N CYS A 68 3.06 -11.45 0.67
CA CYS A 68 3.01 -12.90 0.42
C CYS A 68 3.67 -13.31 -0.90
N GLY A 69 3.91 -12.37 -1.82
CA GLY A 69 4.56 -12.64 -3.10
C GLY A 69 4.02 -11.76 -4.23
N PHE A 70 4.40 -12.12 -5.45
CA PHE A 70 3.86 -11.55 -6.68
C PHE A 70 3.01 -12.58 -7.41
N VAL A 71 1.95 -12.08 -8.03
CA VAL A 71 0.99 -12.83 -8.81
C VAL A 71 1.12 -12.39 -10.25
N GLU A 72 1.77 -13.21 -11.07
CA GLU A 72 1.83 -13.00 -12.52
C GLU A 72 0.68 -13.75 -13.21
N GLY A 73 -0.15 -13.02 -13.96
CA GLY A 73 -1.18 -13.60 -14.81
C GLY A 73 -2.03 -14.70 -14.16
N ARG A 74 -2.29 -15.78 -14.92
CA ARG A 74 -3.19 -16.90 -14.56
C ARG A 74 -2.65 -17.81 -13.43
N ALA A 75 -1.42 -17.60 -12.93
CA ALA A 75 -0.75 -18.54 -12.04
C ALA A 75 -1.29 -18.52 -10.59
N PHE A 76 -1.90 -17.42 -10.14
CA PHE A 76 -2.48 -17.34 -8.81
C PHE A 76 -4.01 -17.40 -8.86
N ARG A 77 -4.57 -18.20 -9.77
CA ARG A 77 -6.03 -18.40 -9.88
C ARG A 77 -6.66 -18.90 -8.59
N THR A 78 -5.88 -19.49 -7.70
CA THR A 78 -6.30 -19.83 -6.35
C THR A 78 -5.15 -19.61 -5.39
N LEU A 79 -5.29 -18.64 -4.50
CA LEU A 79 -4.61 -18.73 -3.21
C LEU A 79 -4.90 -20.13 -2.65
N PRO A 80 -3.89 -20.87 -2.14
CA PRO A 80 -4.14 -22.17 -1.54
C PRO A 80 -5.27 -22.02 -0.52
N LYS A 81 -6.27 -22.91 -0.52
CA LYS A 81 -7.36 -22.85 0.47
C LYS A 81 -6.81 -22.79 1.90
N GLN A 82 -5.70 -23.49 2.12
CA GLN A 82 -4.93 -23.46 3.36
C GLN A 82 -4.50 -22.04 3.73
N PHE A 83 -4.03 -21.23 2.79
CA PHE A 83 -3.64 -19.84 3.06
C PHE A 83 -4.79 -18.99 3.58
N ILE A 84 -5.98 -19.11 2.97
CA ILE A 84 -7.17 -18.37 3.39
C ILE A 84 -7.59 -18.77 4.82
N GLN A 85 -7.33 -20.01 5.22
CA GLN A 85 -7.62 -20.51 6.57
C GLN A 85 -6.52 -20.19 7.58
N THR A 86 -5.28 -20.00 7.15
CA THR A 86 -4.13 -19.75 8.03
C THR A 86 -4.10 -18.32 8.55
N THR A 87 -4.52 -17.35 7.75
CA THR A 87 -4.44 -15.93 8.13
C THR A 87 -5.71 -15.44 8.79
N ASN A 88 -5.56 -14.75 9.93
CA ASN A 88 -6.68 -14.07 10.59
C ASN A 88 -6.80 -12.60 10.14
N ALA A 89 -5.93 -12.17 9.23
CA ALA A 89 -5.87 -10.82 8.70
C ALA A 89 -6.42 -10.76 7.27
N SER A 90 -6.89 -9.58 6.88
CA SER A 90 -7.38 -9.33 5.52
C SER A 90 -6.25 -9.46 4.49
N ILE A 91 -6.57 -10.14 3.38
CA ILE A 91 -5.68 -10.27 2.23
C ILE A 91 -6.08 -9.24 1.18
N TRP A 92 -5.08 -8.50 0.69
CA TRP A 92 -5.23 -7.45 -0.29
C TRP A 92 -4.30 -7.68 -1.48
N PHE A 93 -4.74 -7.23 -2.64
CA PHE A 93 -3.94 -7.23 -3.86
C PHE A 93 -3.64 -5.78 -4.26
N LYS A 94 -2.42 -5.50 -4.71
CA LYS A 94 -2.07 -4.21 -5.30
C LYS A 94 -1.60 -4.43 -6.73
N GLN A 95 -2.19 -3.72 -7.68
CA GLN A 95 -1.78 -3.81 -9.08
C GLN A 95 -0.39 -3.19 -9.27
N GLU A 96 0.49 -3.92 -9.95
CA GLU A 96 1.78 -3.48 -10.45
C GLU A 96 1.77 -3.59 -11.99
N ASP A 97 2.81 -3.13 -12.68
CA ASP A 97 2.83 -3.04 -14.16
C ASP A 97 2.40 -4.32 -14.88
N ARG A 98 2.95 -5.48 -14.47
CA ARG A 98 2.70 -6.79 -15.09
C ARG A 98 2.25 -7.87 -14.11
N SER A 99 2.19 -7.54 -12.83
CA SER A 99 1.88 -8.48 -11.77
C SER A 99 0.98 -7.82 -10.72
N LYS A 100 0.49 -8.61 -9.78
CA LYS A 100 -0.25 -8.13 -8.62
C LYS A 100 0.54 -8.51 -7.37
N ARG A 101 0.78 -7.56 -6.48
CA ARG A 101 1.41 -7.85 -5.19
C ARG A 101 0.36 -8.36 -4.22
N CYS A 102 0.65 -9.47 -3.53
CA CYS A 102 -0.17 -10.02 -2.47
C CYS A 102 0.28 -9.41 -1.12
N LEU A 103 -0.66 -8.88 -0.34
CA LEU A 103 -0.42 -8.20 0.93
C LEU A 103 -1.38 -8.73 2.01
N ILE A 104 -0.90 -8.89 3.24
CA ILE A 104 -1.71 -9.25 4.43
C ILE A 104 -1.55 -8.14 5.46
N GLY A 105 -2.66 -7.68 6.06
CA GLY A 105 -2.67 -6.64 7.08
C GLY A 105 -3.69 -5.53 6.80
N PRO A 106 -3.41 -4.26 7.16
CA PRO A 106 -2.20 -3.78 7.84
C PRO A 106 -2.18 -4.20 9.32
N PHE A 107 -0.99 -4.32 9.90
CA PHE A 107 -0.79 -4.56 11.33
C PHE A 107 -0.25 -3.29 11.99
N ASP A 108 -0.73 -2.98 13.20
CA ASP A 108 -0.32 -1.76 13.93
C ASP A 108 0.99 -1.94 14.71
N ASN A 109 1.50 -3.16 14.79
CA ASN A 109 2.76 -3.46 15.46
C ASN A 109 3.52 -4.59 14.76
N PHE A 110 4.85 -4.51 14.83
CA PHE A 110 5.73 -5.46 14.17
C PHE A 110 5.63 -6.87 14.77
N LYS A 111 5.36 -7.00 16.08
CA LYS A 111 5.28 -8.30 16.75
C LYS A 111 4.13 -9.14 16.19
N ALA A 112 2.96 -8.53 15.98
CA ALA A 112 1.81 -9.16 15.34
C ALA A 112 2.13 -9.58 13.90
N ALA A 113 2.70 -8.67 13.10
CA ALA A 113 3.11 -8.99 11.73
C ALA A 113 4.17 -10.12 11.68
N LYS A 114 5.10 -10.17 12.64
CA LYS A 114 6.11 -11.23 12.74
C LYS A 114 5.49 -12.58 13.11
N SER A 115 4.55 -12.61 14.05
CA SER A 115 3.82 -13.83 14.39
C SER A 115 3.05 -14.38 13.20
N GLU A 116 2.31 -13.51 12.51
CA GLU A 116 1.55 -13.90 11.31
C GLU A 116 2.47 -14.36 10.18
N LEU A 117 3.60 -13.69 9.98
CA LEU A 117 4.58 -14.07 8.97
C LEU A 117 5.07 -15.52 9.17
N LEU A 118 5.31 -15.93 10.41
CA LEU A 118 5.73 -17.30 10.70
C LEU A 118 4.68 -18.33 10.24
N ALA A 119 3.40 -18.05 10.45
CA ALA A 119 2.31 -18.90 9.99
C ALA A 119 2.19 -18.89 8.46
N VAL A 120 2.27 -17.72 7.83
CA VAL A 120 2.23 -17.56 6.37
C VAL A 120 3.34 -18.37 5.70
N LYS A 121 4.55 -18.34 6.25
CA LYS A 121 5.70 -19.10 5.72
C LYS A 121 5.56 -20.61 5.80
N GLN A 122 4.67 -21.14 6.65
CA GLN A 122 4.40 -22.59 6.68
C GLN A 122 3.57 -23.04 5.46
N VAL A 123 2.90 -22.11 4.78
CA VAL A 123 2.10 -22.44 3.60
C VAL A 123 3.03 -22.64 2.40
N ARG A 124 2.91 -23.80 1.76
CA ARG A 124 3.69 -24.14 0.56
C ARG A 124 3.55 -23.05 -0.51
N GLY A 125 4.68 -22.51 -0.94
CA GLY A 125 4.76 -21.47 -1.97
C GLY A 125 4.82 -20.03 -1.42
N LEU A 126 4.81 -19.84 -0.09
CA LEU A 126 4.90 -18.51 0.55
C LEU A 126 6.12 -18.35 1.46
N ASN A 127 7.14 -19.19 1.29
CA ASN A 127 8.37 -19.17 2.12
C ASN A 127 9.12 -17.82 2.02
N ASP A 128 9.02 -17.18 0.85
CA ASP A 128 9.66 -15.90 0.55
C ASP A 128 8.85 -14.70 1.04
N ALA A 129 7.77 -14.92 1.79
CA ALA A 129 7.01 -13.82 2.39
C ALA A 129 7.91 -12.99 3.33
N PHE A 130 7.65 -11.69 3.41
CA PHE A 130 8.42 -10.79 4.28
C PHE A 130 7.58 -9.60 4.71
N ILE A 131 8.01 -8.92 5.78
CA ILE A 131 7.32 -7.74 6.31
C ILE A 131 7.76 -6.49 5.56
N ARG A 132 6.82 -5.57 5.33
CA ARG A 132 7.08 -4.20 4.90
C ARG A 132 6.61 -3.23 5.98
N SER A 133 7.29 -2.10 6.13
CA SER A 133 6.91 -1.04 7.08
C SER A 133 6.59 0.26 6.38
N VAL A 134 5.53 0.91 6.84
CA VAL A 134 5.11 2.26 6.49
C VAL A 134 5.19 3.11 7.74
N ASP A 135 5.86 4.26 7.68
CA ASP A 135 6.17 5.09 8.85
C ASP A 135 4.96 5.92 9.35
N VAL A 136 3.76 5.59 8.87
CA VAL A 136 2.48 6.20 9.26
C VAL A 136 1.43 5.10 9.43
N ALA A 137 0.38 5.41 10.20
CA ALA A 137 -0.69 4.49 10.47
C ALA A 137 -1.56 4.35 9.21
N ILE A 138 -1.86 3.12 8.80
CA ILE A 138 -2.64 2.80 7.61
C ILE A 138 -3.96 2.18 8.01
N ARG A 139 -5.04 2.72 7.45
CA ARG A 139 -6.36 2.10 7.52
C ARG A 139 -6.89 1.82 6.15
N VAL A 140 -7.56 0.68 5.99
CA VAL A 140 -8.14 0.30 4.71
C VAL A 140 -9.65 0.48 4.76
N THR A 141 -10.19 1.28 3.85
CA THR A 141 -11.62 1.45 3.62
C THR A 141 -12.07 0.57 2.46
N SER A 142 -13.20 -0.12 2.63
CA SER A 142 -13.73 -1.05 1.63
C SER A 142 -14.91 -0.43 0.89
N ASN A 143 -14.71 -0.07 -0.38
CA ASN A 143 -15.78 0.42 -1.24
C ASN A 143 -16.36 -0.76 -2.02
N LYS A 144 -17.62 -1.10 -1.75
CA LYS A 144 -18.31 -2.25 -2.37
C LYS A 144 -18.73 -2.04 -3.83
N HIS A 145 -18.22 -1.03 -4.54
CA HIS A 145 -18.54 -0.80 -5.95
C HIS A 145 -17.33 -0.23 -6.70
N ALA A 146 -16.79 -0.99 -7.65
CA ALA A 146 -16.10 -0.42 -8.80
C ALA A 146 -17.02 -0.51 -10.01
N THR A 147 -17.72 0.58 -10.29
CA THR A 147 -18.06 0.88 -11.67
C THR A 147 -16.75 1.11 -12.39
N SER A 148 -16.42 0.23 -13.34
CA SER A 148 -15.28 0.32 -14.25
C SER A 148 -14.97 1.78 -14.59
N GLN A 149 -13.82 2.30 -14.11
CA GLN A 149 -13.24 3.49 -14.71
C GLN A 149 -12.88 3.10 -16.13
N LYS A 150 -13.78 3.47 -17.04
CA LYS A 150 -13.57 3.47 -18.47
C LYS A 150 -12.26 4.23 -18.72
N GLN A 151 -11.22 3.50 -19.11
CA GLN A 151 -10.11 4.08 -19.85
C GLN A 151 -10.70 4.64 -21.14
N GLN A 152 -11.14 5.90 -21.11
CA GLN A 152 -11.52 6.64 -22.31
C GLN A 152 -10.24 7.24 -22.90
N GLY A 153 -9.37 6.36 -23.37
CA GLY A 153 -8.36 6.69 -24.35
C GLY A 153 -8.99 6.71 -25.75
N LYS A 154 -9.15 7.93 -26.30
CA LYS A 154 -9.06 8.36 -27.71
C LYS A 154 -10.20 9.31 -28.11
N SER A 155 -9.84 10.56 -28.45
CA SER A 155 -9.93 11.02 -29.85
C SER A 155 -9.30 12.42 -30.05
N ARG A 156 -8.30 12.45 -30.95
CA ARG A 156 -7.82 13.57 -31.79
C ARG A 156 -7.31 14.87 -31.13
N ARG A 157 -5.99 14.94 -30.97
CA ARG A 157 -5.25 16.14 -31.38
C ARG A 157 -5.35 16.25 -32.90
N LYS A 158 -5.96 17.31 -33.43
CA LYS A 158 -5.83 17.69 -34.83
C LYS A 158 -4.39 18.19 -35.03
N VAL A 159 -3.56 17.37 -35.66
CA VAL A 159 -2.32 17.86 -36.29
C VAL A 159 -2.66 18.03 -37.77
N THR A 160 -2.60 19.26 -38.23
CA THR A 160 -2.79 19.70 -39.61
C THR A 160 -1.75 19.03 -40.52
N PRO A 161 -2.12 18.56 -41.72
CA PRO A 161 -1.18 17.93 -42.64
C PRO A 161 -0.29 19.00 -43.27
N TYR A 162 1.01 18.94 -43.02
CA TYR A 162 1.98 19.57 -43.91
C TYR A 162 1.97 18.80 -45.23
N MET A 163 1.65 19.50 -46.32
CA MET A 163 1.76 18.99 -47.68
C MET A 163 3.22 19.00 -48.12
N ILE A 164 3.72 17.86 -48.63
CA ILE A 164 4.79 17.84 -49.62
C ILE A 164 4.41 16.78 -50.67
N ALA A 165 4.04 17.25 -51.86
CA ALA A 165 3.96 16.44 -53.06
C ALA A 165 5.32 16.52 -53.79
N GLY A 166 5.81 15.40 -54.32
CA GLY A 166 6.99 15.35 -55.20
C GLY A 166 7.37 13.92 -55.59
N GLN A 167 7.58 13.66 -56.88
CA GLN A 167 7.64 12.35 -57.54
C GLN A 167 8.74 11.39 -57.03
N HIS A 168 8.38 10.11 -56.84
CA HIS A 168 9.37 9.03 -56.80
C HIS A 168 9.73 8.62 -58.24
N GLY A 169 11.01 8.81 -58.60
CA GLY A 169 11.62 8.28 -59.81
C GLY A 169 11.72 6.76 -59.76
N ARG A 170 11.57 6.12 -60.92
CA ARG A 170 11.42 4.69 -61.14
C ARG A 170 12.70 3.85 -60.92
N ASN A 171 13.56 4.19 -59.95
CA ASN A 171 14.92 3.61 -59.89
C ASN A 171 15.55 3.32 -58.51
N ASP A 172 14.84 3.30 -57.39
CA ASP A 172 15.45 2.85 -56.12
C ASP A 172 14.93 1.48 -55.69
N CYS A 173 15.62 0.47 -56.23
CA CYS A 173 15.69 -0.88 -55.72
C CYS A 173 16.44 -0.90 -54.38
N GLN A 174 15.93 -1.61 -53.37
CA GLN A 174 16.61 -2.78 -52.77
C GLN A 174 15.85 -3.31 -51.55
N CYS A 175 15.51 -4.60 -51.63
CA CYS A 175 15.17 -5.45 -50.50
C CYS A 175 16.39 -5.67 -49.60
N TYR A 176 16.20 -5.89 -48.30
CA TYR A 176 16.83 -7.00 -47.56
C TYR A 176 15.94 -7.40 -46.38
N PHE A 177 15.82 -8.70 -46.18
CA PHE A 177 15.05 -9.40 -45.15
C PHE A 177 15.59 -9.15 -43.73
#